data_AF-A0A7C3FVX8-F1
#
_entry.id   AF-A0A7C3FVX8-F1
#
_cell.length_a   1.000
_cell.length_b   1.000
_cell.length_c   1.000
_cell.angle_alpha   90.00
_cell.angle_beta   90.00
_cell.angle_gamma   90.00
#
_symmetry.space_group_name_H-M   'P 1'
#
loop_
_entity.id
_entity.type
_entity.pdbx_description
1 polymer ?
#
loop_
_entity_poly.entity_id
_entity_poly.type
_entity_poly.pdbx_seq_one_letter_code
_entity_poly.pdbx_strand_id
1 'polypeptide(L)'
;MDRQIQHPQRVFRLDLEKYGLSHLDGRNILGIDESDLNMFLDALAEDDISLQIPGVFSPDHIREILSRSECRMCGACCVPNPMNPNSPGVELFEDELRIIADKTGMDYEALLEQTTEGKNQDSIYPLNELIGTRLLPLPCPFYIEENKECRIYSTRPLVCTIYPIVFGENDEYVEIKVNCEYGKEVAKGALKALKEKNPDFILKI
;
A
#
# COMPACT_ATOMS: atom_id res chain seq x y z
N MET A 1 -31.05 -17.01 -12.82
CA MET A 1 -29.95 -16.55 -11.95
C MET A 1 -29.31 -15.38 -12.66
N ASP A 2 -29.88 -14.20 -12.46
CA ASP A 2 -29.31 -12.97 -12.98
C ASP A 2 -28.00 -12.68 -12.25
N ARG A 3 -26.92 -12.53 -13.01
CA ARG A 3 -25.65 -12.04 -12.49
C ARG A 3 -25.90 -10.63 -11.96
N GLN A 4 -25.86 -10.46 -10.65
CA GLN A 4 -25.75 -9.15 -10.04
C GLN A 4 -24.48 -8.50 -10.59
N ILE A 5 -24.67 -7.48 -11.42
CA ILE A 5 -23.62 -6.54 -11.79
C ILE A 5 -23.26 -5.86 -10.47
N GLN A 6 -22.12 -6.23 -9.88
CA GLN A 6 -21.57 -5.53 -8.74
C GLN A 6 -21.43 -4.05 -9.13
N HIS A 7 -22.13 -3.18 -8.39
CA HIS A 7 -22.00 -1.75 -8.54
C HIS A 7 -20.54 -1.37 -8.30
N PRO A 8 -19.95 -0.43 -9.08
CA PRO A 8 -18.59 0.04 -8.84
C PRO A 8 -18.56 0.64 -7.45
N GLN A 9 -17.93 -0.06 -6.50
CA GLN A 9 -17.60 0.53 -5.20
C GLN A 9 -16.81 1.79 -5.50
N ARG A 10 -17.27 2.92 -4.93
CA ARG A 10 -16.78 4.26 -5.22
C ARG A 10 -15.29 4.33 -4.91
N VAL A 11 -14.45 4.17 -5.93
CA VAL A 11 -13.10 4.72 -5.93
C VAL A 11 -13.26 6.21 -5.74
N PHE A 12 -12.62 6.78 -4.71
CA PHE A 12 -12.49 8.23 -4.57
C PHE A 12 -11.94 8.76 -5.90
N ARG A 13 -12.81 9.44 -6.65
CA ARG A 13 -12.52 9.81 -8.04
C ARG A 13 -11.56 10.99 -7.98
N LEU A 14 -10.31 10.75 -8.39
CA LEU A 14 -9.34 11.80 -8.64
C LEU A 14 -10.02 12.91 -9.47
N ASP A 15 -9.89 14.16 -9.05
CA ASP A 15 -10.38 15.29 -9.82
C ASP A 15 -9.43 15.51 -11.02
N LEU A 16 -9.73 14.84 -12.14
CA LEU A 16 -8.90 14.92 -13.34
C LEU A 16 -8.80 16.34 -13.89
N GLU A 17 -9.82 17.18 -13.70
CA GLU A 17 -9.80 18.57 -14.17
C GLU A 17 -8.78 19.40 -13.40
N LYS A 18 -8.69 19.23 -12.07
CA LYS A 18 -7.67 19.86 -11.21
C LYS A 18 -6.25 19.69 -11.75
N TYR A 19 -5.95 18.55 -12.38
CA TYR A 19 -4.61 18.20 -12.88
C TYR A 19 -4.46 18.33 -14.41
N GLY A 20 -5.47 18.81 -15.13
CA GLY A 20 -5.43 18.89 -16.59
C GLY A 20 -5.42 17.51 -17.28
N LEU A 21 -6.01 16.50 -16.64
CA LEU A 21 -6.08 15.11 -17.08
C LEU A 21 -7.47 14.69 -17.58
N SER A 22 -8.38 15.65 -17.83
CA SER A 22 -9.75 15.35 -18.26
C SER A 22 -9.82 14.53 -19.56
N HIS A 23 -8.77 14.55 -20.40
CA HIS A 23 -8.68 13.71 -21.60
C HIS A 23 -8.51 12.22 -21.31
N LEU A 24 -8.19 11.86 -20.06
CA LEU A 24 -8.07 10.48 -19.58
C LEU A 24 -9.39 9.88 -19.09
N ASP A 25 -10.43 10.68 -18.87
CA ASP A 25 -11.71 10.20 -18.32
C ASP A 25 -12.31 9.07 -19.18
N GLY A 26 -12.55 7.91 -18.56
CA GLY A 26 -13.08 6.71 -19.20
C GLY A 26 -12.10 5.94 -20.09
N ARG A 27 -10.84 6.40 -20.23
CA ARG A 27 -9.80 5.66 -20.95
C ARG A 27 -9.37 4.42 -20.16
N ASN A 28 -8.92 3.39 -20.89
CA ASN A 28 -8.29 2.23 -20.28
C ASN A 28 -6.85 2.60 -19.87
N ILE A 29 -6.54 2.58 -18.58
CA ILE A 29 -5.19 2.86 -18.04
C ILE A 29 -4.12 1.94 -18.63
N LEU A 30 -4.48 0.73 -19.06
CA LEU A 30 -3.54 -0.20 -19.71
C LEU A 30 -3.16 0.22 -21.15
N GLY A 31 -3.87 1.19 -21.71
CA GLY A 31 -3.74 1.67 -23.10
C GLY A 31 -3.29 3.12 -23.25
N ILE A 32 -3.10 3.87 -22.16
CA ILE A 32 -2.54 5.22 -22.22
C ILE A 32 -1.02 5.16 -22.42
N ASP A 33 -0.43 6.25 -22.91
CA ASP A 33 1.02 6.33 -23.04
C ASP A 33 1.71 6.57 -21.68
N GLU A 34 3.03 6.41 -21.66
CA GLU A 34 3.82 6.51 -20.42
C GLU A 34 3.80 7.92 -19.82
N SER A 35 3.68 8.97 -20.64
CA SER A 35 3.62 10.35 -20.16
C SER A 35 2.30 10.58 -19.43
N ASP A 36 1.18 10.21 -20.05
CA ASP A 36 -0.15 10.27 -19.44
C ASP A 36 -0.22 9.43 -18.15
N LEU A 37 0.38 8.23 -18.15
CA LEU A 37 0.44 7.38 -16.96
C LEU A 37 1.23 8.05 -15.83
N ASN A 38 2.39 8.64 -16.11
CA ASN A 38 3.18 9.33 -15.10
C ASN A 38 2.41 10.48 -14.47
N MET A 39 1.78 11.33 -15.29
CA MET A 39 0.99 12.44 -14.78
C MET A 39 -0.20 11.96 -13.94
N PHE A 40 -0.85 10.87 -14.36
CA PHE A 40 -1.94 10.27 -13.58
C PHE A 40 -1.45 9.74 -12.22
N LEU A 41 -0.31 9.04 -12.17
CA LEU A 41 0.26 8.55 -10.92
C LEU A 41 0.73 9.70 -10.00
N ASP A 42 1.24 10.80 -10.57
CA ASP A 42 1.61 12.00 -9.82
C ASP A 42 0.38 12.67 -9.20
N ALA A 43 -0.71 12.77 -9.95
CA ALA A 43 -1.97 13.32 -9.46
C ALA A 43 -2.58 12.47 -8.33
N LEU A 44 -2.54 11.13 -8.46
CA LEU A 44 -2.92 10.22 -7.37
C LEU A 44 -2.04 10.41 -6.14
N ALA A 45 -0.73 10.57 -6.31
CA ALA A 45 0.22 10.79 -5.22
C ALA A 45 -0.05 12.10 -4.46
N GLU A 46 -0.40 13.17 -5.18
CA GLU A 46 -0.67 14.48 -4.60
C GLU A 46 -1.92 14.50 -3.70
N ASP A 47 -2.96 13.75 -4.06
CA ASP A 47 -4.17 13.61 -3.25
C ASP A 47 -4.13 12.38 -2.30
N ASP A 48 -2.96 11.73 -2.15
CA ASP A 48 -2.75 10.49 -1.39
C ASP A 48 -3.78 9.38 -1.71
N ILE A 49 -4.08 9.21 -2.99
CA ILE A 49 -4.99 8.18 -3.51
C ILE A 49 -4.18 6.96 -3.93
N SER A 50 -4.54 5.78 -3.43
CA SER A 50 -3.97 4.52 -3.87
C SER A 50 -4.52 4.11 -5.24
N LEU A 51 -3.67 3.53 -6.09
CA LEU A 51 -4.12 2.88 -7.32
C LEU A 51 -4.69 1.49 -7.01
N GLN A 52 -5.96 1.27 -7.33
CA GLN A 52 -6.59 -0.04 -7.20
C GLN A 52 -6.33 -0.90 -8.44
N ILE A 53 -5.72 -2.07 -8.25
CA ILE A 53 -5.49 -3.06 -9.29
C ILE A 53 -6.41 -4.27 -9.00
N PRO A 54 -7.43 -4.52 -9.83
CA PRO A 54 -8.32 -5.67 -9.65
C PRO A 54 -7.60 -6.97 -9.99
N GLY A 55 -7.94 -8.04 -9.26
CA GLY A 55 -7.44 -9.38 -9.48
C GLY A 55 -7.18 -10.14 -8.18
N VAL A 56 -7.01 -11.45 -8.29
CA VAL A 56 -6.61 -12.30 -7.16
C VAL A 56 -5.09 -12.36 -7.10
N PHE A 57 -4.51 -11.87 -6.01
CA PHE A 57 -3.06 -11.80 -5.82
C PHE A 57 -2.59 -12.90 -4.87
N SER A 58 -1.83 -13.87 -5.40
CA SER A 58 -1.10 -14.81 -4.57
C SER A 58 0.18 -14.16 -4.02
N PRO A 59 0.80 -14.71 -2.96
CA PRO A 59 2.11 -14.25 -2.48
C PRO A 59 3.19 -14.22 -3.58
N ASP A 60 3.13 -15.14 -4.55
CA ASP A 60 4.07 -15.16 -5.68
C ASP A 60 3.82 -14.01 -6.66
N HIS A 61 2.55 -13.66 -6.91
CA HIS A 61 2.21 -12.47 -7.69
C HIS A 61 2.73 -11.20 -7.01
N ILE A 62 2.60 -11.09 -5.69
CA ILE A 62 3.13 -9.96 -4.93
C ILE A 62 4.66 -9.87 -5.06
N ARG A 63 5.38 -10.98 -4.87
CA ARG A 63 6.84 -11.03 -5.05
C ARG A 63 7.25 -10.65 -6.47
N GLU A 64 6.54 -11.14 -7.47
CA GLU A 64 6.79 -10.79 -8.88
C GLU A 64 6.65 -9.29 -9.12
N ILE A 65 5.57 -8.68 -8.62
CA ILE A 65 5.31 -7.24 -8.74
C ILE A 65 6.41 -6.43 -8.04
N LEU A 66 6.73 -6.76 -6.78
CA LEU A 66 7.75 -6.07 -6.00
C LEU A 66 9.15 -6.20 -6.63
N SER A 67 9.46 -7.32 -7.26
CA SER A 67 10.77 -7.55 -7.92
C SER A 67 11.04 -6.63 -9.11
N ARG A 68 10.03 -5.91 -9.60
CA ARG A 68 10.14 -4.98 -10.73
C ARG A 68 10.61 -3.58 -10.32
N SER A 69 10.80 -3.34 -9.02
CA SER A 69 11.09 -2.02 -8.44
C SER A 69 12.10 -2.11 -7.31
N GLU A 70 12.79 -1.00 -7.01
CA GLU A 70 13.77 -0.93 -5.92
C GLU A 70 13.34 0.10 -4.87
N CYS A 71 13.22 -0.34 -3.62
CA CYS A 71 12.86 0.55 -2.51
C CYS A 71 14.02 1.52 -2.20
N ARG A 72 13.77 2.81 -2.42
CA ARG A 72 14.75 3.89 -2.22
C ARG A 72 14.93 4.33 -0.76
N MET A 73 14.29 3.66 0.20
CA MET A 73 14.31 4.05 1.61
C MET A 73 13.95 5.54 1.80
N CYS A 74 12.91 6.01 1.12
CA CYS A 74 12.56 7.43 1.15
C CYS A 74 11.87 7.90 2.45
N GLY A 75 11.47 6.96 3.33
CA GLY A 75 10.74 7.23 4.57
C GLY A 75 9.22 7.39 4.41
N ALA A 76 8.66 7.38 3.19
CA ALA A 76 7.23 7.61 2.96
C ALA A 76 6.29 6.60 3.67
N CYS A 77 6.75 5.35 3.86
CA CYS A 77 5.99 4.33 4.61
C CYS A 77 6.06 4.51 6.13
N CYS A 78 6.92 5.41 6.63
CA CYS A 78 7.21 5.61 8.04
C CYS A 78 6.55 6.87 8.62
N VAL A 79 5.82 7.64 7.81
CA VAL A 79 5.15 8.87 8.24
C VAL A 79 3.62 8.70 8.20
N PRO A 80 2.87 9.40 9.07
CA PRO A 80 1.41 9.38 9.03
C PRO A 80 0.88 9.83 7.67
N ASN A 81 -0.23 9.22 7.24
CA ASN A 81 -0.98 9.72 6.11
C ASN A 81 -1.54 11.13 6.44
N PRO A 82 -1.25 12.19 5.66
CA PRO A 82 -1.81 13.51 5.91
C PRO A 82 -3.35 13.55 5.90
N MET A 83 -3.99 12.69 5.11
CA MET A 83 -5.45 12.52 5.00
C MET A 83 -6.03 11.64 6.11
N ASN A 84 -5.20 10.84 6.77
CA ASN A 84 -5.56 10.07 7.96
C ASN A 84 -4.45 10.16 9.03
N PRO A 85 -4.26 11.35 9.63
CA PRO A 85 -3.15 11.61 10.55
C PRO A 85 -3.32 10.83 11.87
N ASN A 86 -4.53 10.36 12.15
CA ASN A 86 -4.87 9.55 13.31
C ASN A 86 -4.75 8.05 13.03
N SER A 87 -4.17 7.64 11.90
CA SER A 87 -3.90 6.23 11.60
C SER A 87 -3.18 5.60 12.80
N PRO A 88 -3.67 4.47 13.31
CA PRO A 88 -3.09 3.85 14.50
C PRO A 88 -1.68 3.30 14.25
N GLY A 89 -1.29 3.20 12.97
CA GLY A 89 0.06 2.86 12.55
C GLY A 89 0.11 1.64 11.65
N VAL A 90 1.24 0.93 11.68
CA VAL A 90 1.47 -0.29 10.92
C VAL A 90 1.13 -1.49 11.79
N GLU A 91 0.27 -2.38 11.31
CA GLU A 91 -0.03 -3.63 11.98
C GLU A 91 1.14 -4.62 11.85
N LEU A 92 1.44 -5.31 12.95
CA LEU A 92 2.45 -6.37 13.00
C LEU A 92 2.07 -7.46 14.01
N PHE A 93 2.59 -8.66 13.78
CA PHE A 93 2.40 -9.80 14.68
C PHE A 93 3.41 -9.75 15.85
N GLU A 94 3.04 -10.30 17.00
CA GLU A 94 3.97 -10.41 18.14
C GLU A 94 5.26 -11.18 17.81
N ASP A 95 5.19 -12.20 16.95
CA ASP A 95 6.37 -12.94 16.52
C ASP A 95 7.35 -12.05 15.72
N GLU A 96 6.84 -11.08 14.95
CA GLU A 96 7.67 -10.11 14.25
C GLU A 96 8.36 -9.17 15.24
N LEU A 97 7.66 -8.75 16.32
CA LEU A 97 8.29 -7.99 17.41
C LEU A 97 9.40 -8.76 18.10
N ARG A 98 9.22 -10.06 18.34
CA ARG A 98 10.28 -10.90 18.93
C ARG A 98 11.50 -10.98 18.03
N ILE A 99 11.30 -11.12 16.72
CA ILE A 99 12.38 -11.12 15.73
C ILE A 99 13.10 -9.77 15.74
N ILE A 100 12.36 -8.66 15.78
CA ILE A 100 12.96 -7.32 15.87
C ILE A 100 13.78 -7.18 17.16
N ALA A 101 13.25 -7.60 18.31
CA ALA A 101 13.94 -7.58 19.60
C ALA A 101 15.28 -8.32 19.53
N ASP A 102 15.27 -9.59 19.08
CA ASP A 102 16.46 -10.43 18.93
C ASP A 102 17.51 -9.78 18.04
N LYS A 103 17.09 -9.24 16.89
CA LYS A 103 18.02 -8.71 15.87
C LYS A 103 18.59 -7.35 16.21
N THR A 104 17.87 -6.55 16.98
CA THR A 104 18.32 -5.20 17.39
C THR A 104 18.99 -5.19 18.76
N GLY A 105 18.85 -6.28 19.54
CA GLY A 105 19.24 -6.31 20.95
C GLY A 105 18.35 -5.45 21.85
N MET A 106 17.17 -5.04 21.36
CA MET A 106 16.19 -4.30 22.15
C MET A 106 15.46 -5.26 23.10
N ASP A 107 15.07 -4.73 24.26
CA ASP A 107 14.23 -5.46 25.19
C ASP A 107 12.81 -5.62 24.62
N TYR A 108 12.28 -6.85 24.69
CA TYR A 108 10.97 -7.17 24.11
C TYR A 108 9.83 -6.44 24.82
N GLU A 109 9.88 -6.31 26.15
CA GLU A 109 8.86 -5.58 26.91
C GLU A 109 8.88 -4.09 26.57
N ALA A 110 10.08 -3.51 26.42
CA ALA A 110 10.24 -2.13 25.95
C ALA A 110 9.69 -1.91 24.53
N LEU A 111 9.71 -2.92 23.65
CA LEU A 111 9.06 -2.85 22.33
C LEU A 111 7.53 -2.97 22.43
N LEU A 112 7.02 -3.77 23.34
CA LEU A 112 5.58 -3.84 23.61
C LEU A 112 5.04 -2.49 24.09
N GLU A 113 5.77 -1.79 24.96
CA GLU A 113 5.40 -0.44 25.43
C GLU A 113 5.35 0.61 24.31
N GLN A 114 6.13 0.41 23.24
CA GLN A 114 6.17 1.29 22.07
C GLN A 114 5.06 1.00 21.04
N THR A 115 4.24 -0.02 21.26
CA THR A 115 3.20 -0.45 20.33
C THR A 115 1.85 -0.53 21.04
N THR A 116 0.76 -0.35 20.29
CA THR A 116 -0.60 -0.45 20.83
C THR A 116 -1.18 -1.83 20.54
N GLU A 117 -1.91 -2.45 21.48
CA GLU A 117 -2.64 -3.69 21.17
C GLU A 117 -3.67 -3.46 20.06
N GLY A 118 -3.74 -4.38 19.09
CA GLY A 118 -4.70 -4.32 17.98
C GLY A 118 -6.17 -4.60 18.38
N LYS A 119 -6.46 -4.85 19.67
CA LYS A 119 -7.80 -5.24 20.14
C LYS A 119 -8.85 -4.16 19.86
N ASN A 120 -9.93 -4.55 19.19
CA ASN A 120 -11.19 -3.82 19.08
C ASN A 120 -11.04 -2.30 18.84
N GLN A 121 -10.09 -1.88 17.99
CA GLN A 121 -10.31 -0.61 17.33
C GLN A 121 -11.52 -0.81 16.41
N ASP A 122 -12.41 0.17 16.36
CA ASP A 122 -13.41 0.33 15.31
C ASP A 122 -12.67 0.53 13.98
N SER A 123 -12.00 -0.52 13.53
CA SER A 123 -11.38 -0.61 12.23
C SER A 123 -12.54 -0.63 11.25
N ILE A 124 -12.50 0.32 10.32
CA ILE A 124 -13.44 0.42 9.20
C ILE A 124 -13.41 -0.86 8.35
N TYR A 125 -12.33 -1.66 8.47
CA TYR A 125 -12.22 -3.01 7.92
C TYR A 125 -12.71 -4.03 8.94
N PRO A 126 -13.75 -4.83 8.62
CA PRO A 126 -14.26 -5.92 9.46
C PRO A 126 -13.30 -7.12 9.36
N LEU A 127 -12.05 -6.93 9.77
CA LEU A 127 -11.13 -8.02 10.07
C LEU A 127 -11.57 -8.58 11.42
N ASN A 128 -12.45 -9.58 11.38
CA ASN A 128 -12.79 -10.37 12.56
C ASN A 128 -11.48 -10.84 13.22
N GLU A 129 -11.16 -10.23 14.36
CA GLU A 129 -10.30 -10.78 15.41
C GLU A 129 -8.95 -11.35 14.93
N LEU A 130 -8.05 -10.49 14.41
CA LEU A 130 -6.61 -10.78 14.43
C LEU A 130 -6.09 -10.68 15.86
N ILE A 131 -6.49 -11.64 16.71
CA ILE A 131 -6.01 -11.77 18.08
C ILE A 131 -4.49 -11.98 18.02
N GLY A 132 -3.74 -11.10 18.69
CA GLY A 132 -2.28 -11.18 18.76
C GLY A 132 -1.52 -10.26 17.80
N THR A 133 -2.19 -9.26 17.20
CA THR A 133 -1.51 -8.17 16.50
C THR A 133 -1.34 -6.93 17.38
N ARG A 134 -0.34 -6.12 17.01
CA ARG A 134 -0.04 -4.83 17.61
C ARG A 134 0.14 -3.79 16.51
N LEU A 135 0.02 -2.52 16.87
CA LEU A 135 0.14 -1.38 16.00
C LEU A 135 1.43 -0.61 16.34
N LEU A 136 2.33 -0.51 15.37
CA LEU A 136 3.52 0.32 15.40
C LEU A 136 3.12 1.76 15.02
N PRO A 137 3.18 2.72 15.95
CA PRO A 137 2.66 4.06 15.71
C PRO A 137 3.40 4.76 14.56
N LEU A 138 2.72 5.71 13.93
CA LEU A 138 3.32 6.63 12.97
C LEU A 138 3.41 8.04 13.60
N PRO A 139 4.51 8.79 13.45
CA PRO A 139 5.75 8.40 12.76
C PRO A 139 6.44 7.19 13.41
N CYS A 140 7.02 6.33 12.57
CA CYS A 140 7.61 5.06 13.00
C CYS A 140 8.81 5.30 13.93
N PRO A 141 8.88 4.67 15.12
CA PRO A 141 9.99 4.86 16.06
C PRO A 141 11.33 4.29 15.54
N PHE A 142 11.30 3.43 14.52
CA PHE A 142 12.50 2.88 13.89
C PHE A 142 13.02 3.73 12.72
N TYR A 143 12.28 4.77 12.34
CA TYR A 143 12.69 5.68 11.27
C TYR A 143 13.67 6.72 11.79
N ILE A 144 14.76 6.91 11.06
CA ILE A 144 15.78 7.93 11.33
C ILE A 144 15.57 9.04 10.32
N GLU A 145 15.04 10.17 10.78
CA GLU A 145 14.69 11.31 9.89
C GLU A 145 15.94 11.89 9.21
N GLU A 146 17.08 11.94 9.91
CA GLU A 146 18.30 12.62 9.45
C GLU A 146 18.84 12.05 8.14
N ASN A 147 18.74 10.72 7.95
CA ASN A 147 19.23 10.01 6.78
C ASN A 147 18.13 9.25 6.01
N LYS A 148 16.88 9.35 6.47
CA LYS A 148 15.71 8.64 5.94
C LYS A 148 15.81 7.11 6.01
N GLU A 149 16.56 6.58 6.97
CA GLU A 149 16.77 5.13 7.10
C GLU A 149 15.81 4.45 8.07
N CYS A 150 15.64 3.14 7.92
CA CYS A 150 14.91 2.31 8.87
C CYS A 150 15.89 1.41 9.64
N ARG A 151 15.96 1.55 10.96
CA ARG A 151 16.87 0.75 11.82
C ARG A 151 16.64 -0.75 11.73
N ILE A 152 15.41 -1.14 11.40
CA ILE A 152 15.00 -2.55 11.30
C ILE A 152 14.79 -2.97 9.84
N TYR A 153 15.38 -2.28 8.86
CA TYR A 153 15.06 -2.50 7.44
C TYR A 153 15.21 -3.96 6.99
N SER A 154 16.22 -4.67 7.49
CA SER A 154 16.50 -6.09 7.17
C SER A 154 15.57 -7.07 7.91
N THR A 155 14.87 -6.62 8.94
CA THR A 155 14.02 -7.42 9.83
C THR A 155 12.64 -6.79 9.98
N ARG A 156 12.25 -5.99 8.99
CA ARG A 156 11.01 -5.23 9.00
C ARG A 156 9.81 -6.19 8.93
N PRO A 157 8.66 -5.82 9.53
CA PRO A 157 7.44 -6.62 9.42
C PRO A 157 7.03 -6.91 7.97
N LEU A 158 6.21 -7.93 7.77
CA LEU A 158 5.69 -8.35 6.48
C LEU A 158 4.98 -7.19 5.78
N VAL A 159 4.12 -6.45 6.49
CA VAL A 159 3.43 -5.27 5.97
C VAL A 159 4.43 -4.22 5.45
N CYS A 160 5.52 -3.98 6.17
CA CYS A 160 6.59 -3.08 5.70
C CYS A 160 7.38 -3.66 4.51
N THR A 161 7.46 -4.99 4.39
CA THR A 161 8.17 -5.66 3.29
C THR A 161 7.40 -5.63 1.99
N ILE A 162 6.07 -5.70 2.05
CA ILE A 162 5.19 -5.66 0.88
C ILE A 162 4.69 -4.27 0.53
N TYR A 163 4.95 -3.26 1.37
CA TYR A 163 4.69 -1.86 1.05
C TYR A 163 5.26 -1.54 -0.36
N PRO A 164 4.53 -0.81 -1.22
CA PRO A 164 3.31 -0.03 -0.97
C PRO A 164 2.00 -0.76 -1.21
N ILE A 165 2.02 -2.09 -1.27
CA ILE A 165 0.84 -2.90 -1.55
C ILE A 165 0.01 -3.09 -0.26
N VAL A 166 -1.28 -2.83 -0.36
CA VAL A 166 -2.30 -3.10 0.66
C VAL A 166 -3.36 -4.01 0.02
N PHE A 167 -3.77 -5.06 0.73
CA PHE A 167 -4.82 -5.95 0.24
C PHE A 167 -6.19 -5.31 0.44
N GLY A 168 -7.01 -5.32 -0.62
CA GLY A 168 -8.40 -4.88 -0.54
C GLY A 168 -9.28 -5.88 0.20
N GLU A 169 -10.53 -5.47 0.47
CA GLU A 169 -11.52 -6.37 1.07
C GLU A 169 -11.73 -7.61 0.18
N ASN A 170 -11.66 -8.81 0.77
CA ASN A 170 -11.86 -10.12 0.11
C ASN A 170 -10.80 -10.52 -0.93
N ASP A 171 -9.61 -9.91 -0.94
CA ASP A 171 -8.51 -10.25 -1.87
C ASP A 171 -8.87 -10.10 -3.37
N GLU A 172 -9.93 -9.36 -3.70
CA GLU A 172 -10.39 -9.15 -5.09
C GLU A 172 -9.63 -8.05 -5.83
N TYR A 173 -8.87 -7.24 -5.09
CA TYR A 173 -7.99 -6.21 -5.61
C TYR A 173 -6.86 -5.95 -4.61
N VAL A 174 -5.81 -5.30 -5.10
CA VAL A 174 -4.80 -4.66 -4.25
C VAL A 174 -4.82 -3.17 -4.47
N GLU A 175 -4.52 -2.42 -3.42
CA GLU A 175 -4.24 -1.00 -3.49
C GLU A 175 -2.74 -0.78 -3.47
N ILE A 176 -2.24 0.05 -4.36
CA ILE A 176 -0.82 0.41 -4.43
C ILE A 176 -0.71 1.89 -4.08
N LYS A 177 -0.05 2.20 -2.96
CA LYS A 177 0.29 3.59 -2.64
C LYS A 177 1.34 4.11 -3.61
N VAL A 178 1.03 5.22 -4.28
CA VAL A 178 1.90 5.83 -5.31
C VAL A 178 2.53 7.15 -4.85
N ASN A 179 2.47 7.43 -3.55
CA ASN A 179 3.00 8.64 -2.91
C ASN A 179 4.55 8.72 -2.85
N CYS A 180 5.25 7.71 -3.40
CA CYS A 180 6.70 7.73 -3.59
C CYS A 180 7.09 7.06 -4.91
N GLU A 181 8.30 7.34 -5.40
CA GLU A 181 8.80 6.79 -6.68
C GLU A 181 8.80 5.25 -6.72
N TYR A 182 9.18 4.62 -5.60
CA TYR A 182 9.10 3.16 -5.49
C TYR A 182 7.67 2.64 -5.67
N GLY A 183 6.67 3.35 -5.12
CA GLY A 183 5.26 2.98 -5.30
C GLY A 183 4.74 3.18 -6.71
N LYS A 184 5.17 4.25 -7.39
CA LYS A 184 4.86 4.46 -8.81
C LYS A 184 5.45 3.36 -9.69
N GLU A 185 6.69 2.93 -9.41
CA GLU A 185 7.30 1.80 -10.13
C GLU A 185 6.56 0.48 -9.89
N VAL A 186 6.19 0.20 -8.63
CA VAL A 186 5.39 -0.98 -8.28
C VAL A 186 4.03 -0.95 -9.01
N ALA A 187 3.36 0.21 -9.06
CA ALA A 187 2.11 0.39 -9.79
C ALA A 187 2.27 0.12 -11.30
N LYS A 188 3.30 0.68 -11.94
CA LYS A 188 3.63 0.40 -13.35
C LYS A 188 3.90 -1.09 -13.58
N GLY A 189 4.66 -1.72 -12.69
CA GLY A 189 4.96 -3.16 -12.71
C GLY A 189 3.68 -4.01 -12.66
N ALA A 190 2.75 -3.66 -11.75
CA ALA A 190 1.47 -4.34 -11.62
C ALA A 190 0.58 -4.18 -12.85
N LEU A 191 0.44 -2.96 -13.39
CA LEU A 191 -0.31 -2.69 -14.62
C LEU A 191 0.26 -3.45 -15.82
N LYS A 192 1.58 -3.50 -15.94
CA LYS A 192 2.26 -4.27 -16.98
C LYS A 192 1.97 -5.77 -16.85
N ALA A 193 2.09 -6.33 -15.65
CA ALA A 193 1.78 -7.75 -15.40
C ALA A 193 0.31 -8.08 -15.69
N LEU A 194 -0.62 -7.18 -15.33
CA LEU A 194 -2.04 -7.32 -15.63
C LEU A 194 -2.31 -7.33 -17.13
N LYS A 195 -1.69 -6.40 -17.88
CA LYS A 195 -1.79 -6.34 -19.35
C LYS A 195 -1.20 -7.58 -20.03
N GLU A 196 -0.08 -8.09 -19.53
CA GLU A 196 0.56 -9.32 -20.05
C GLU A 196 -0.32 -10.54 -19.85
N LYS A 197 -0.98 -10.66 -18.68
CA LYS A 197 -1.89 -11.78 -18.36
C LYS A 197 -3.25 -11.67 -19.04
N ASN A 198 -3.75 -10.46 -19.26
CA ASN A 198 -5.08 -10.21 -19.82
C ASN A 198 -5.11 -8.96 -20.71
N PRO A 199 -4.65 -9.07 -21.98
CA PRO A 199 -4.51 -7.92 -22.89
C PRO A 199 -5.80 -7.16 -23.18
N ASP A 200 -6.94 -7.85 -23.12
CA ASP A 200 -8.27 -7.30 -23.37
C ASP A 200 -8.94 -6.73 -22.11
N PHE A 201 -8.25 -6.75 -20.97
CA PHE A 201 -8.77 -6.22 -19.72
C PHE A 201 -8.94 -4.69 -19.80
N ILE A 202 -10.07 -4.20 -19.29
CA ILE A 202 -10.40 -2.78 -19.28
C ILE A 202 -10.42 -2.30 -17.84
N LEU A 203 -9.44 -1.47 -17.48
CA LEU A 203 -9.38 -0.76 -16.22
C LEU A 203 -9.54 0.73 -16.52
N LYS A 204 -10.75 1.26 -16.29
CA LYS A 204 -11.08 2.65 -16.63
C LYS A 204 -10.56 3.61 -15.57
N ILE A 205 -10.07 4.76 -16.03
CA ILE A 205 -9.82 5.97 -15.23
C ILE A 205 -11.13 6.73 -15.04
#